data_AF-A0A6A1WB73-F1
#
_entry.id   AF-A0A6A1WB73-F1
#
_cell.length_a   1.000
_cell.length_b   1.000
_cell.length_c   1.000
_cell.angle_alpha   90.00
_cell.angle_beta   90.00
_cell.angle_gamma   90.00
#
_symmetry.space_group_name_H-M   'P 1'
#
loop_
_entity.id
_entity.type
_entity.pdbx_description
1 polymer ?
#
loop_
_entity_poly.entity_id
_entity_poly.type
_entity_poly.pdbx_seq_one_letter_code
_entity_poly.pdbx_strand_id
1 'polypeptide(L)'
;MFCSALVARALIENTHLIKLSLLLKAFSGLFALLCGNGYIVGINQIYDVGIDKVNKPYLPIAAGDLSVQSAWFLVIFFAVTGLLIVGLNFGPFITSLYCLGLFLGTIYSVPPFRMKRFPFAAFLIIATVRGFLLNFGVYYATRAALGLTFEWSSPVAFITTFVTLFALVIAITKDLPDVEGDRKFQISTLATKLGVRNIAFLGSGLLMVNYVASILAAIYKPQAFNRSLMIPAHTILALILIFQGP
;
A
#
# COMPACT_ATOMS: atom_id res chain seq x y z
N MET A 1 -8.11 1.57 -0.27
CA MET A 1 -9.13 0.49 -0.33
C MET A 1 -8.88 -0.60 0.72
N PHE A 2 -7.63 -1.01 1.02
CA PHE A 2 -7.40 -2.19 1.87
C PHE A 2 -7.69 -2.05 3.37
N CYS A 3 -7.49 -0.86 3.96
CA CYS A 3 -7.60 -0.69 5.42
C CYS A 3 -9.05 -0.52 5.92
N SER A 4 -10.01 -0.32 5.01
CA SER A 4 -11.42 -0.12 5.37
C SER A 4 -12.00 -1.34 6.09
N ALA A 5 -11.52 -2.55 5.81
CA ALA A 5 -11.98 -3.76 6.46
C ALA A 5 -11.68 -3.76 7.98
N LEU A 6 -10.48 -3.33 8.37
CA LEU A 6 -10.08 -3.23 9.78
C LEU A 6 -10.85 -2.12 10.50
N VAL A 7 -11.07 -0.99 9.83
CA VAL A 7 -11.89 0.12 10.36
C VAL A 7 -13.33 -0.33 10.54
N ALA A 8 -13.94 -0.92 9.52
CA ALA A 8 -15.32 -1.39 9.55
C ALA A 8 -15.51 -2.40 10.69
N ARG A 9 -14.58 -3.33 10.86
CA ARG A 9 -14.60 -4.27 11.99
C ARG A 9 -14.60 -3.55 13.33
N ALA A 10 -13.64 -2.64 13.56
CA ALA A 10 -13.54 -1.91 14.82
C ALA A 10 -14.82 -1.12 15.13
N LEU A 11 -15.45 -0.55 14.11
CA LEU A 11 -16.71 0.20 14.26
C LEU A 11 -17.92 -0.71 14.51
N ILE A 12 -18.04 -1.83 13.79
CA ILE A 12 -19.15 -2.79 13.94
C ILE A 12 -19.11 -3.46 15.31
N GLU A 13 -17.90 -3.79 15.81
CA GLU A 13 -17.74 -4.38 17.15
C GLU A 13 -18.03 -3.38 18.28
N ASN A 14 -17.99 -2.08 18.00
CA ASN A 14 -18.08 -1.02 19.01
C ASN A 14 -19.05 0.10 18.62
N THR A 15 -20.22 -0.25 18.08
CA THR A 15 -21.21 0.72 17.56
C THR A 15 -21.64 1.75 18.60
N HIS A 16 -21.73 1.36 19.87
CA HIS A 16 -22.08 2.22 21.00
C HIS A 16 -21.04 3.32 21.29
N LEU A 17 -19.81 3.21 20.78
CA LEU A 17 -18.74 4.20 20.94
C LEU A 17 -18.71 5.23 19.80
N ILE A 18 -19.54 5.05 18.77
CA ILE A 18 -19.53 5.92 17.58
C ILE A 18 -20.13 7.28 17.93
N LYS A 19 -19.33 8.34 17.76
CA LYS A 19 -19.71 9.74 17.99
C LYS A 19 -19.49 10.56 16.73
N LEU A 20 -20.25 11.66 16.56
CA LEU A 20 -20.11 12.57 15.43
C LEU A 20 -18.68 13.17 15.34
N SER A 21 -18.02 13.40 16.48
CA SER A 21 -16.63 13.86 16.54
C SER A 21 -15.64 12.89 15.88
N LEU A 22 -15.96 11.59 15.79
CA LEU A 22 -15.14 10.62 15.07
C LEU A 22 -15.15 10.86 13.56
N LEU A 23 -16.21 11.46 13.00
CA LEU A 23 -16.25 11.78 11.57
C LEU A 23 -15.18 12.83 11.25
N LEU A 24 -15.08 13.90 12.05
CA LEU A 24 -14.04 14.92 11.86
C LEU A 24 -12.64 14.32 11.98
N LYS A 25 -12.43 13.42 12.95
CA LYS A 25 -11.16 12.71 13.11
C LYS A 25 -10.89 11.73 11.95
N ALA A 26 -11.91 11.08 11.41
CA ALA A 26 -11.78 10.20 10.26
C ALA A 26 -11.44 10.99 8.99
N PHE A 27 -12.09 12.13 8.76
CA PHE A 27 -11.80 13.02 7.64
C PHE A 27 -10.39 13.61 7.72
N SER A 28 -9.97 14.08 8.90
CA SER A 28 -8.60 14.57 9.08
C SER A 28 -7.56 13.46 8.85
N GLY A 29 -7.82 12.25 9.35
CA GLY A 29 -6.96 11.09 9.12
C GLY A 29 -6.89 10.70 7.64
N LEU A 30 -8.03 10.67 6.95
CA LEU A 30 -8.09 10.41 5.50
C LEU A 30 -7.29 11.46 4.73
N PHE A 31 -7.47 12.75 5.06
CA PHE A 31 -6.75 13.83 4.41
C PHE A 31 -5.23 13.73 4.65
N ALA A 32 -4.79 13.39 5.87
CA ALA A 32 -3.39 13.13 6.16
C ALA A 32 -2.83 11.96 5.33
N LEU A 33 -3.58 10.86 5.18
CA LEU A 33 -3.17 9.73 4.34
C LEU A 33 -3.06 10.11 2.86
N LEU A 34 -3.97 10.96 2.36
CA LEU A 34 -3.90 11.51 1.01
C LEU A 34 -2.67 12.40 0.83
N CYS A 35 -2.35 13.25 1.82
CA CYS A 35 -1.11 14.01 1.84
C CYS A 35 0.12 13.10 1.81
N GLY A 36 0.19 12.07 2.66
CA GLY A 36 1.33 11.14 2.68
C GLY A 36 1.48 10.41 1.35
N ASN A 37 0.37 9.98 0.74
CA ASN A 37 0.38 9.40 -0.60
C ASN A 37 0.84 10.39 -1.66
N GLY A 38 0.34 11.62 -1.62
CA GLY A 38 0.69 12.70 -2.55
C GLY A 38 2.16 13.07 -2.47
N TYR A 39 2.74 13.13 -1.26
CA TYR A 39 4.18 13.29 -1.06
C TYR A 39 4.96 12.16 -1.74
N ILE A 40 4.69 10.89 -1.37
CA ILE A 40 5.45 9.73 -1.84
C ILE A 40 5.38 9.57 -3.37
N VAL A 41 4.20 9.74 -3.96
CA VAL A 41 4.02 9.64 -5.42
C VAL A 41 4.57 10.87 -6.13
N GLY A 42 4.40 12.06 -5.55
CA GLY A 42 4.91 13.31 -6.11
C GLY A 42 6.42 13.34 -6.20
N ILE A 43 7.13 13.00 -5.11
CA ILE A 43 8.61 12.88 -5.17
C ILE A 43 9.03 11.82 -6.17
N ASN A 44 8.30 10.70 -6.27
CA ASN A 44 8.66 9.65 -7.20
C ASN A 44 8.61 10.15 -8.65
N GLN A 45 7.52 10.80 -9.05
CA GLN A 45 7.41 11.40 -10.39
C GLN A 45 8.47 12.48 -10.65
N ILE A 46 8.79 13.33 -9.67
CA ILE A 46 9.82 14.38 -9.83
C ILE A 46 11.20 13.77 -10.17
N TYR A 47 11.60 12.68 -9.51
CA TYR A 47 12.90 12.04 -9.76
C TYR A 47 12.90 11.07 -10.94
N ASP A 48 11.72 10.67 -11.42
CA ASP A 48 11.54 9.71 -12.51
C ASP A 48 10.97 10.35 -13.79
N VAL A 49 10.84 11.68 -13.90
CA VAL A 49 10.26 12.37 -15.08
C VAL A 49 10.78 11.83 -16.42
N GLY A 50 12.09 11.60 -16.55
CA GLY A 50 12.67 11.08 -17.78
C GLY A 50 12.21 9.65 -18.12
N ILE A 51 12.06 8.79 -17.10
CA ILE A 51 11.57 7.42 -17.25
C ILE A 51 10.06 7.44 -17.51
N ASP A 52 9.32 8.26 -16.76
CA ASP A 52 7.86 8.36 -16.88
C ASP A 52 7.43 8.95 -18.22
N LYS A 53 8.22 9.83 -18.86
CA LYS A 53 7.96 10.26 -20.24
C LYS A 53 7.93 9.12 -21.26
N VAL A 54 8.65 8.03 -20.98
CA VAL A 54 8.66 6.84 -21.83
C VAL A 54 7.52 5.90 -21.45
N ASN A 55 7.46 5.51 -20.17
CA ASN A 55 6.59 4.42 -19.74
C ASN A 55 5.16 4.89 -19.40
N LYS A 56 5.02 6.14 -18.93
CA LYS A 56 3.78 6.68 -18.34
C LYS A 56 3.57 8.15 -18.77
N PRO A 57 3.50 8.43 -20.09
CA PRO A 57 3.46 9.80 -20.61
C PRO A 57 2.20 10.57 -20.19
N TYR A 58 1.17 9.88 -19.70
CA TYR A 58 -0.05 10.47 -19.16
C TYR A 58 0.08 11.01 -17.73
N LEU A 59 1.22 10.78 -17.05
CA LEU A 59 1.42 11.30 -15.69
C LEU A 59 1.62 12.83 -15.73
N PRO A 60 1.09 13.59 -14.73
CA PRO A 60 1.04 15.05 -14.79
C PRO A 60 2.39 15.73 -15.07
N ILE A 61 3.48 15.27 -14.44
CA ILE A 61 4.81 15.87 -14.64
C ILE A 61 5.43 15.41 -15.97
N ALA A 62 5.18 14.18 -16.39
CA ALA A 62 5.68 13.63 -17.65
C ALA A 62 4.99 14.26 -18.87
N ALA A 63 3.67 14.47 -18.79
CA ALA A 63 2.83 15.13 -19.79
C ALA A 63 3.14 16.63 -19.93
N GLY A 64 3.67 17.26 -18.86
CA GLY A 64 3.90 18.69 -18.82
C GLY A 64 2.72 19.50 -18.25
N ASP A 65 1.61 18.85 -17.89
CA ASP A 65 0.45 19.46 -17.25
C ASP A 65 0.78 20.07 -15.86
N LEU A 66 1.80 19.52 -15.20
CA LEU A 66 2.33 20.02 -13.93
C LEU A 66 3.83 20.29 -14.03
N SER A 67 4.23 21.55 -13.87
CA SER A 67 5.66 21.91 -13.85
C SER A 67 6.38 21.25 -12.67
N VAL A 68 7.68 20.95 -12.82
CA VAL A 68 8.51 20.39 -11.74
C VAL A 68 8.55 21.31 -10.52
N GLN A 69 8.55 22.63 -10.73
CA GLN A 69 8.51 23.61 -9.65
C GLN A 69 7.19 23.52 -8.87
N SER A 70 6.06 23.51 -9.57
CA SER A 70 4.73 23.33 -8.98
C SER A 70 4.60 22.00 -8.25
N ALA A 71 5.18 20.93 -8.80
CA ALA A 71 5.19 19.62 -8.15
C ALA A 71 5.96 19.64 -6.82
N TRP A 72 7.11 20.34 -6.76
CA TRP A 72 7.84 20.52 -5.50
C TRP A 72 7.03 21.29 -4.45
N PHE A 73 6.35 22.37 -4.84
CA PHE A 73 5.45 23.10 -3.93
C PHE A 73 4.36 22.18 -3.38
N LEU A 74 3.73 21.37 -4.23
CA LEU A 74 2.68 20.43 -3.86
C LEU A 74 3.20 19.34 -2.90
N VAL A 75 4.37 18.77 -3.19
CA VAL A 75 5.02 17.76 -2.36
C VAL A 75 5.35 18.31 -0.98
N ILE A 76 5.93 19.51 -0.89
CA ILE A 76 6.26 20.16 0.38
C ILE A 76 4.97 20.46 1.16
N PHE A 77 3.95 21.00 0.48
CA PHE A 77 2.63 21.21 1.07
C PHE A 77 2.07 19.91 1.66
N PHE A 78 2.06 18.82 0.91
CA PHE A 78 1.59 17.53 1.41
C PHE A 78 2.41 17.00 2.59
N ALA A 79 3.73 17.13 2.57
CA ALA A 79 4.57 16.72 3.71
C ALA A 79 4.20 17.50 4.97
N VAL A 80 4.19 18.83 4.89
CA VAL A 80 3.93 19.72 6.02
C VAL A 80 2.49 19.55 6.54
N THR A 81 1.50 19.64 5.66
CA THR A 81 0.08 19.50 6.04
C THR A 81 -0.20 18.13 6.65
N GLY A 82 0.31 17.05 6.05
CA GLY A 82 0.15 15.71 6.60
C GLY A 82 0.76 15.56 7.99
N LEU A 83 1.98 16.06 8.18
CA LEU A 83 2.69 16.04 9.48
C LEU A 83 1.95 16.85 10.55
N LEU A 84 1.45 18.05 10.21
CA LEU A 84 0.66 18.88 11.12
C LEU A 84 -0.62 18.16 11.56
N ILE A 85 -1.33 17.54 10.62
CA ILE A 85 -2.58 16.83 10.95
C ILE A 85 -2.31 15.66 11.89
N VAL A 86 -1.32 14.80 11.58
CA VAL A 86 -1.02 13.64 12.44
C VAL A 86 -0.51 14.06 13.81
N GLY A 87 0.36 15.06 13.86
CA GLY A 87 0.94 15.59 15.10
C GLY A 87 -0.11 16.18 16.04
N LEU A 88 -1.07 16.93 15.50
CA LEU A 88 -2.09 17.59 16.32
C LEU A 88 -3.25 16.67 16.72
N ASN A 89 -3.54 15.61 15.94
CA ASN A 89 -4.80 14.85 16.11
C ASN A 89 -4.63 13.37 16.51
N PHE A 90 -3.47 12.76 16.28
CA PHE A 90 -3.30 11.29 16.37
C PHE A 90 -2.19 10.84 17.33
N GLY A 91 -1.50 11.78 17.97
CA GLY A 91 -0.51 11.51 19.00
C GLY A 91 0.84 11.02 18.46
N PRO A 92 1.83 10.83 19.35
CA PRO A 92 3.22 10.64 18.97
C PRO A 92 3.47 9.32 18.22
N PHE A 93 2.75 8.26 18.56
CA PHE A 93 2.94 6.95 17.92
C PHE A 93 2.47 6.93 16.46
N ILE A 94 1.27 7.43 16.15
CA ILE A 94 0.83 7.52 14.75
C ILE A 94 1.70 8.51 13.97
N THR A 95 2.12 9.60 14.62
CA THR A 95 3.05 10.56 14.02
C THR A 95 4.37 9.90 13.65
N SER A 96 4.95 9.05 14.50
CA SER A 96 6.20 8.35 14.20
C SER A 96 6.05 7.34 13.06
N LEU A 97 4.93 6.60 13.00
CA LEU A 97 4.63 5.70 11.88
C LEU A 97 4.45 6.46 10.57
N TYR A 98 3.80 7.63 10.62
CA TYR A 98 3.63 8.49 9.45
C TYR A 98 4.99 9.03 8.96
N CYS A 99 5.83 9.54 9.87
CA CYS A 99 7.20 9.96 9.56
C CYS A 99 8.03 8.82 8.96
N LEU A 100 7.91 7.59 9.49
CA LEU A 100 8.56 6.40 8.93
C LEU A 100 8.08 6.14 7.50
N GLY A 101 6.77 6.25 7.24
CA GLY A 101 6.21 6.11 5.90
C GLY A 101 6.76 7.15 4.91
N LEU A 102 6.85 8.41 5.32
CA LEU A 102 7.46 9.47 4.50
C LEU A 102 8.95 9.17 4.25
N PHE A 103 9.70 8.86 5.30
CA PHE A 103 11.13 8.53 5.22
C PHE A 103 11.39 7.37 4.25
N LEU A 104 10.64 6.28 4.38
CA LEU A 104 10.75 5.12 3.48
C LEU A 104 10.42 5.49 2.03
N GLY A 105 9.43 6.35 1.82
CA GLY A 105 9.13 6.91 0.49
C GLY A 105 10.25 7.78 -0.07
N THR A 106 10.90 8.58 0.77
CA THR A 106 12.04 9.43 0.40
C THR A 106 13.24 8.57 -0.01
N ILE A 107 13.70 7.65 0.85
CA ILE A 107 14.87 6.81 0.52
C ILE A 107 14.61 5.91 -0.70
N TYR A 108 13.34 5.60 -0.98
CA TYR A 108 12.93 4.85 -2.16
C TYR A 108 13.23 5.62 -3.46
N SER A 109 12.94 6.93 -3.51
CA SER A 109 13.04 7.75 -4.75
C SER A 109 14.30 8.61 -4.86
N VAL A 110 14.81 9.12 -3.74
CA VAL A 110 15.77 10.24 -3.72
C VAL A 110 17.23 9.75 -3.62
N PRO A 111 18.19 10.30 -4.42
CA PRO A 111 19.62 10.05 -4.25
C PRO A 111 20.16 10.54 -2.89
N PRO A 112 21.22 9.92 -2.32
CA PRO A 112 22.05 8.87 -2.90
C PRO A 112 21.45 7.46 -2.80
N PHE A 113 20.46 7.24 -1.93
CA PHE A 113 19.92 5.91 -1.64
C PHE A 113 19.14 5.32 -2.82
N ARG A 114 18.11 6.03 -3.29
CA ARG A 114 17.20 5.62 -4.39
C ARG A 114 16.95 4.11 -4.43
N MET A 115 16.45 3.58 -3.31
CA MET A 115 16.34 2.13 -3.05
C MET A 115 15.51 1.39 -4.09
N LYS A 116 14.67 2.08 -4.86
CA LYS A 116 13.93 1.50 -6.00
C LYS A 116 14.83 0.81 -7.03
N ARG A 117 16.13 1.11 -7.07
CA ARG A 117 17.13 0.44 -7.92
C ARG A 117 17.42 -1.00 -7.50
N PHE A 118 17.19 -1.33 -6.24
CA PHE A 118 17.39 -2.67 -5.69
C PHE A 118 16.04 -3.37 -5.52
N PRO A 119 15.71 -4.38 -6.35
CA PRO A 119 14.36 -4.96 -6.38
C PRO A 119 13.88 -5.47 -5.01
N PHE A 120 14.73 -6.18 -4.27
CA PHE A 120 14.39 -6.67 -2.94
C PHE A 120 14.07 -5.53 -1.95
N ALA A 121 14.87 -4.47 -1.92
CA ALA A 121 14.61 -3.32 -1.06
C ALA A 121 13.32 -2.58 -1.47
N ALA A 122 13.09 -2.43 -2.78
CA ALA A 122 11.87 -1.84 -3.32
C ALA A 122 10.61 -2.62 -2.89
N PHE A 123 10.65 -3.96 -2.99
CA PHE A 123 9.56 -4.83 -2.57
C PHE A 123 9.28 -4.72 -1.07
N LEU A 124 10.32 -4.75 -0.24
CA LEU A 124 10.18 -4.62 1.22
C LEU A 124 9.63 -3.26 1.62
N ILE A 125 10.08 -2.16 1.00
CA ILE A 125 9.55 -0.83 1.27
C ILE A 125 8.07 -0.75 0.91
N ILE A 126 7.69 -1.23 -0.29
CA ILE A 126 6.28 -1.19 -0.72
C ILE A 126 5.41 -2.06 0.18
N ALA A 127 5.83 -3.30 0.48
CA ALA A 127 5.10 -4.19 1.38
C ALA A 127 4.98 -3.60 2.79
N THR A 128 6.03 -2.94 3.30
CA THR A 128 6.01 -2.29 4.61
C THR A 128 5.06 -1.09 4.61
N VAL A 129 5.20 -0.15 3.66
CA VAL A 129 4.43 1.10 3.67
C VAL A 129 2.98 0.88 3.27
N ARG A 130 2.73 0.17 2.16
CA ARG A 130 1.38 -0.04 1.61
C ARG A 130 0.68 -1.24 2.22
N GLY A 131 1.44 -2.28 2.55
CA GLY A 131 0.92 -3.51 3.11
C GLY A 131 0.73 -3.41 4.62
N PHE A 132 1.81 -3.24 5.37
CA PHE A 132 1.77 -3.32 6.83
C PHE A 132 1.37 -2.00 7.50
N LEU A 133 2.18 -0.95 7.36
CA LEU A 133 2.06 0.31 8.10
C LEU A 133 0.71 0.98 7.92
N LEU A 134 0.19 0.99 6.68
CA LEU A 134 -1.11 1.59 6.40
C LEU A 134 -2.24 0.85 7.13
N ASN A 135 -2.27 -0.48 7.09
CA ASN A 135 -3.31 -1.28 7.75
C ASN A 135 -3.20 -1.21 9.27
N PHE A 136 -1.99 -1.44 9.78
CA PHE A 136 -1.70 -1.38 11.20
C PHE A 136 -1.99 0.00 11.78
N GLY A 137 -1.44 1.06 11.17
CA GLY A 137 -1.57 2.43 11.63
C GLY A 137 -3.02 2.92 11.60
N VAL A 138 -3.77 2.61 10.55
CA VAL A 138 -5.19 2.98 10.47
C VAL A 138 -6.01 2.25 11.54
N TYR A 139 -5.80 0.94 11.72
CA TYR A 139 -6.52 0.19 12.75
C TYR A 139 -6.19 0.69 14.17
N TYR A 140 -4.91 0.97 14.44
CA TYR A 140 -4.47 1.58 15.69
C TYR A 140 -5.16 2.93 15.91
N ALA A 141 -5.12 3.82 14.92
CA ALA A 141 -5.73 5.14 14.99
C ALA A 141 -7.24 5.06 15.23
N THR A 142 -7.94 4.11 14.58
CA THR A 142 -9.37 3.88 14.78
C THR A 142 -9.68 3.42 16.21
N ARG A 143 -8.96 2.42 16.73
CA ARG A 143 -9.17 1.95 18.11
C ARG A 143 -8.87 3.03 19.13
N ALA A 144 -7.76 3.75 18.96
CA ALA A 144 -7.41 4.88 19.83
C ALA A 144 -8.47 5.99 19.78
N ALA A 145 -9.06 6.27 18.61
CA ALA A 145 -10.15 7.24 18.48
C ALA A 145 -11.43 6.79 19.21
N LEU A 146 -11.68 5.48 19.28
CA LEU A 146 -12.77 4.88 20.06
C LEU A 146 -12.46 4.79 21.57
N GLY A 147 -11.25 5.18 22.01
CA GLY A 147 -10.83 5.04 23.41
C GLY A 147 -10.39 3.62 23.79
N LEU A 148 -10.13 2.76 22.80
CA LEU A 148 -9.72 1.37 22.98
C LEU A 148 -8.21 1.22 22.83
N THR A 149 -7.63 0.28 23.57
CA THR A 149 -6.24 -0.16 23.37
C THR A 149 -6.13 -0.99 22.10
N PHE A 150 -4.97 -0.95 21.45
CA PHE A 150 -4.69 -1.81 20.30
C PHE A 150 -4.75 -3.29 20.72
N GLU A 151 -5.31 -4.14 19.86
CA GLU A 151 -5.46 -5.57 20.14
C GLU A 151 -5.24 -6.40 18.87
N TRP A 152 -4.39 -7.41 18.96
CA TRP A 152 -4.24 -8.40 17.91
C TRP A 152 -5.34 -9.46 18.03
N SER A 153 -6.09 -9.66 16.96
CA SER A 153 -7.01 -10.80 16.81
C SER A 153 -6.65 -11.60 15.56
N SER A 154 -7.11 -12.86 15.50
CA SER A 154 -6.86 -13.71 14.32
C SER A 154 -7.32 -13.05 13.00
N PRO A 155 -8.47 -12.37 12.94
CA PRO A 155 -8.87 -11.63 11.74
C PRO A 155 -8.02 -10.40 11.43
N VAL A 156 -7.56 -9.66 12.44
CA VAL A 156 -6.68 -8.49 12.24
C VAL A 156 -5.32 -8.94 11.68
N ALA A 157 -4.75 -9.99 12.25
CA ALA A 157 -3.51 -10.60 11.77
C ALA A 157 -3.67 -11.14 10.34
N PHE A 158 -4.79 -11.81 10.05
CA PHE A 158 -5.11 -12.30 8.72
C PHE A 158 -5.20 -11.16 7.69
N ILE A 159 -6.01 -10.14 7.92
CA ILE A 159 -6.18 -9.02 6.97
C ILE A 159 -4.85 -8.30 6.75
N THR A 160 -4.09 -8.04 7.83
CA THR A 160 -2.79 -7.37 7.72
C THR A 160 -1.80 -8.19 6.90
N THR A 161 -1.74 -9.50 7.12
CA THR A 161 -0.85 -10.42 6.38
C THR A 161 -1.27 -10.52 4.93
N PHE A 162 -2.56 -10.75 4.68
CA PHE A 162 -3.13 -10.89 3.35
C PHE A 162 -2.86 -9.66 2.48
N VAL A 163 -3.11 -8.46 3.02
CA VAL A 163 -2.86 -7.20 2.31
C VAL A 163 -1.37 -6.95 2.13
N THR A 164 -0.53 -7.33 3.10
CA THR A 164 0.93 -7.21 2.95
C THR A 164 1.46 -8.07 1.82
N LEU A 165 1.03 -9.33 1.74
CA LEU A 165 1.38 -10.23 0.64
C LEU A 165 0.81 -9.73 -0.69
N PHE A 166 -0.41 -9.20 -0.69
CA PHE A 166 -0.99 -8.62 -1.91
C PHE A 166 -0.22 -7.37 -2.38
N ALA A 167 0.21 -6.50 -1.47
CA ALA A 167 1.06 -5.36 -1.78
C ALA A 167 2.43 -5.79 -2.32
N LEU A 168 2.98 -6.90 -1.81
CA LEU A 168 4.21 -7.51 -2.34
C LEU A 168 4.01 -8.01 -3.78
N VAL A 169 2.89 -8.68 -4.06
CA VAL A 169 2.55 -9.12 -5.43
C VAL A 169 2.50 -7.91 -6.37
N ILE A 170 1.76 -6.85 -6.00
CA ILE A 170 1.73 -5.61 -6.78
C ILE A 170 3.14 -5.06 -6.99
N ALA A 171 3.98 -5.04 -5.94
CA ALA A 171 5.33 -4.51 -6.04
C ALA A 171 6.20 -5.28 -7.04
N ILE A 172 6.03 -6.60 -7.13
CA ILE A 172 6.74 -7.48 -8.07
C ILE A 172 6.22 -7.28 -9.50
N THR A 173 4.91 -7.14 -9.68
CA THR A 173 4.29 -7.10 -11.01
C THR A 173 4.14 -5.70 -11.59
N LYS A 174 4.34 -4.62 -10.79
CA LYS A 174 4.11 -3.24 -11.23
C LYS A 174 4.91 -2.81 -12.46
N ASP A 175 6.09 -3.40 -12.66
CA ASP A 175 7.02 -3.03 -13.74
C ASP A 175 6.79 -3.88 -15.01
N LEU A 176 5.85 -4.84 -14.99
CA LEU A 176 5.51 -5.65 -16.18
C LEU A 176 5.07 -4.80 -17.38
N PRO A 177 4.18 -3.78 -17.22
CA PRO A 177 3.78 -2.93 -18.34
C PRO A 177 4.92 -2.08 -18.91
N ASP A 178 5.96 -1.85 -18.11
CA ASP A 178 7.07 -0.95 -18.43
C ASP A 178 8.18 -1.68 -19.24
N VAL A 179 8.13 -3.01 -19.37
CA VAL A 179 9.22 -3.83 -19.96
C VAL A 179 9.57 -3.47 -21.41
N GLU A 180 8.58 -3.18 -22.25
CA GLU A 180 8.82 -2.83 -23.66
C GLU A 180 9.53 -1.47 -23.78
N GLY A 181 9.06 -0.48 -23.02
CA GLY A 181 9.69 0.84 -22.94
C GLY A 181 11.11 0.74 -22.36
N ASP A 182 11.26 0.02 -21.25
CA ASP A 182 12.56 -0.19 -20.60
C ASP A 182 13.58 -0.82 -21.55
N ARG A 183 13.18 -1.83 -22.35
CA ARG A 183 14.08 -2.45 -23.35
C ARG A 183 14.50 -1.48 -24.44
N LYS A 184 13.55 -0.68 -24.97
CA LYS A 184 13.83 0.29 -26.04
C LYS A 184 14.85 1.35 -25.59
N PHE A 185 14.82 1.74 -24.32
CA PHE A 185 15.68 2.76 -23.73
C PHE A 185 16.82 2.20 -22.86
N GLN A 186 17.10 0.88 -22.96
CA GLN A 186 18.19 0.20 -22.24
C GLN A 186 18.14 0.37 -20.71
N ILE A 187 16.93 0.47 -20.15
CA ILE A 187 16.71 0.52 -18.70
C ILE A 187 16.70 -0.90 -18.14
N SER A 188 17.60 -1.17 -17.20
CA SER A 188 17.71 -2.48 -16.56
C SER A 188 16.81 -2.56 -15.32
N THR A 189 15.80 -3.42 -15.37
CA THR A 189 14.87 -3.73 -14.29
C THR A 189 14.83 -5.23 -14.04
N LEU A 190 14.22 -5.65 -12.92
CA LEU A 190 14.06 -7.09 -12.64
C LEU A 190 13.24 -7.78 -13.74
N ALA A 191 12.21 -7.10 -14.25
CA ALA A 191 11.36 -7.60 -15.31
C ALA A 191 12.07 -7.68 -16.67
N THR A 192 12.96 -6.73 -17.01
CA THR A 192 13.77 -6.85 -18.24
C THR A 192 14.83 -7.95 -18.15
N LYS A 193 15.38 -8.25 -16.95
CA LYS A 193 16.36 -9.32 -16.72
C LYS A 193 15.76 -10.73 -16.64
N LEU A 194 14.73 -10.91 -15.82
CA LEU A 194 14.10 -12.23 -15.61
C LEU A 194 13.06 -12.56 -16.68
N GLY A 195 12.54 -11.56 -17.38
CA GLY A 195 11.51 -11.70 -18.40
C GLY A 195 10.09 -11.64 -17.82
N VAL A 196 9.17 -11.15 -18.66
CA VAL A 196 7.74 -10.96 -18.35
C VAL A 196 7.13 -12.24 -17.77
N ARG A 197 7.35 -13.38 -18.42
CA ARG A 197 6.78 -14.67 -18.04
C ARG A 197 7.18 -15.10 -16.63
N ASN A 198 8.46 -14.97 -16.26
CA ASN A 198 8.95 -15.39 -14.94
C ASN A 198 8.43 -14.49 -13.82
N ILE A 199 8.38 -13.17 -14.05
CA ILE A 199 7.80 -12.23 -13.08
C ILE A 199 6.30 -12.43 -12.92
N ALA A 200 5.59 -12.68 -14.02
CA ALA A 200 4.17 -12.99 -13.99
C ALA A 200 3.90 -14.28 -13.20
N PHE A 201 4.66 -15.36 -13.45
CA PHE A 201 4.54 -16.60 -12.66
C PHE A 201 4.88 -16.40 -11.18
N LEU A 202 5.92 -15.62 -10.86
CA LEU A 202 6.26 -15.31 -9.47
C LEU A 202 5.11 -14.56 -8.77
N GLY A 203 4.56 -13.54 -9.42
CA GLY A 203 3.43 -12.77 -8.90
C GLY A 203 2.18 -13.63 -8.71
N SER A 204 1.80 -14.40 -9.72
CA SER A 204 0.65 -15.31 -9.68
C SER A 204 0.85 -16.43 -8.65
N GLY A 205 2.06 -16.98 -8.54
CA GLY A 205 2.38 -18.00 -7.53
C GLY A 205 2.24 -17.47 -6.10
N LEU A 206 2.78 -16.28 -5.81
CA LEU A 206 2.62 -15.66 -4.50
C LEU A 206 1.16 -15.31 -4.18
N LEU A 207 0.40 -14.85 -5.18
CA LEU A 207 -1.01 -14.56 -5.01
C LEU A 207 -1.84 -15.83 -4.77
N MET A 208 -1.52 -16.92 -5.48
CA MET A 208 -2.12 -18.25 -5.26
C MET A 208 -1.86 -18.75 -3.85
N VAL A 209 -0.61 -18.66 -3.37
CA VAL A 209 -0.25 -19.00 -1.99
C VAL A 209 -1.08 -18.19 -0.99
N ASN A 210 -1.28 -16.89 -1.26
CA ASN A 210 -2.10 -16.03 -0.40
C ASN A 210 -3.57 -16.51 -0.35
N TYR A 211 -4.17 -16.91 -1.48
CA TYR A 211 -5.54 -17.45 -1.51
C TYR A 211 -5.66 -18.81 -0.84
N VAL A 212 -4.71 -19.73 -1.07
CA VAL A 212 -4.69 -21.04 -0.42
C VAL A 212 -4.52 -20.87 1.10
N ALA A 213 -3.62 -19.98 1.54
CA ALA A 213 -3.44 -19.67 2.95
C ALA A 213 -4.72 -19.11 3.59
N SER A 214 -5.48 -18.28 2.87
CA SER A 214 -6.79 -17.82 3.32
C SER A 214 -7.78 -18.98 3.52
N ILE A 215 -7.87 -19.91 2.57
CA ILE A 215 -8.74 -21.09 2.69
C ILE A 215 -8.34 -21.92 3.92
N LEU A 216 -7.04 -22.18 4.08
CA LEU A 216 -6.51 -22.93 5.21
C LEU A 216 -6.78 -22.21 6.55
N ALA A 217 -6.65 -20.89 6.61
CA ALA A 217 -6.96 -20.11 7.81
C ALA A 217 -8.43 -20.29 8.23
N ALA A 218 -9.36 -20.32 7.27
CA ALA A 218 -10.78 -20.59 7.54
C ALA A 218 -11.04 -22.00 8.09
N ILE A 219 -10.31 -23.00 7.56
CA ILE A 219 -10.43 -24.40 7.97
C ILE A 219 -9.87 -24.61 9.38
N TYR A 220 -8.68 -24.08 9.67
CA TYR A 220 -8.01 -24.27 10.96
C TYR A 220 -8.56 -23.39 12.08
N LYS A 221 -9.17 -22.24 11.76
CA LYS A 221 -9.77 -21.33 12.75
C LYS A 221 -11.25 -21.05 12.46
N PRO A 222 -12.12 -22.06 12.53
CA PRO A 222 -13.54 -21.93 12.19
C PRO A 222 -14.31 -20.98 13.12
N GLN A 223 -13.82 -20.75 14.33
CA GLN A 223 -14.41 -19.80 15.28
C GLN A 223 -14.07 -18.34 14.96
N ALA A 224 -12.96 -18.09 14.26
CA ALA A 224 -12.50 -16.75 13.92
C ALA A 224 -13.01 -16.27 12.55
N PHE A 225 -13.38 -17.19 11.66
CA PHE A 225 -13.71 -16.89 10.27
C PHE A 225 -15.02 -17.53 9.83
N ASN A 226 -15.81 -16.80 9.04
CA ASN A 226 -17.00 -17.34 8.38
C ASN A 226 -16.58 -18.26 7.22
N ARG A 227 -16.54 -19.57 7.47
CA ARG A 227 -16.13 -20.59 6.49
C ARG A 227 -16.97 -20.57 5.22
N SER A 228 -18.29 -20.39 5.36
CA SER A 228 -19.24 -20.38 4.24
C SER A 228 -19.00 -19.23 3.27
N LEU A 229 -18.36 -18.15 3.74
CA LEU A 229 -17.95 -17.04 2.89
C LEU A 229 -16.49 -17.17 2.44
N MET A 230 -15.59 -17.42 3.39
CA MET A 230 -14.15 -17.31 3.17
C MET A 230 -13.62 -18.40 2.22
N ILE A 231 -14.11 -19.65 2.36
CA ILE A 231 -13.65 -20.76 1.53
C ILE A 231 -14.12 -20.57 0.07
N PRO A 232 -15.44 -20.40 -0.22
CA PRO A 232 -15.88 -20.23 -1.61
C PRO A 232 -15.28 -18.99 -2.26
N ALA A 233 -15.23 -17.84 -1.57
CA ALA A 233 -14.70 -16.61 -2.15
C ALA A 233 -13.23 -16.74 -2.58
N HIS A 234 -12.36 -17.27 -1.71
CA HIS A 234 -10.94 -17.42 -2.05
C HIS A 234 -10.69 -18.56 -3.04
N THR A 235 -11.55 -19.59 -3.04
CA THR A 235 -11.50 -20.65 -4.06
C THR A 235 -11.83 -20.10 -5.44
N ILE A 236 -12.90 -19.30 -5.56
CA ILE A 236 -13.27 -18.65 -6.82
C ILE A 236 -12.12 -17.74 -7.31
N LEU A 237 -11.54 -16.93 -6.42
CA LEU A 237 -10.40 -16.07 -6.79
C LEU A 237 -9.17 -16.87 -7.23
N ALA A 238 -8.87 -17.98 -6.55
CA ALA A 238 -7.79 -18.88 -6.96
C ALA A 238 -8.06 -19.51 -8.33
N LEU A 239 -9.28 -19.97 -8.59
CA LEU A 239 -9.67 -20.50 -9.89
C LEU A 239 -9.57 -19.46 -10.99
N ILE A 240 -10.09 -18.24 -10.77
CA ILE A 240 -9.95 -17.12 -11.72
C ILE A 240 -8.47 -16.86 -12.03
N LEU A 241 -7.62 -16.87 -11.01
CA LEU A 241 -6.17 -16.67 -11.20
C LEU A 241 -5.53 -17.80 -12.02
N ILE A 242 -6.00 -19.05 -11.92
CA ILE A 242 -5.53 -20.15 -12.77
C ILE A 242 -5.99 -19.94 -14.21
N PHE A 243 -7.26 -19.57 -14.42
CA PHE A 243 -7.82 -19.38 -15.76
C PHE A 243 -7.26 -18.15 -16.48
N GLN A 244 -6.90 -17.10 -15.74
CA GLN A 244 -6.32 -15.86 -16.26
C GLN A 244 -4.79 -15.79 -16.11
N GLY A 245 -4.18 -16.84 -15.56
CA GLY A 245 -2.76 -16.89 -15.27
C GLY A 245 -1.90 -16.87 -16.55
N PRO A 246 -0.65 -16.41 -16.45
CA PRO A 246 0.33 -16.42 -17.52
C PRO A 246 0.80 -17.82 -17.93
#